data_AF-U4V0B3-F1
#
_entry.id   AF-U4V0B3-F1
#
_cell.length_a   1.000
_cell.length_b   1.000
_cell.length_c   1.000
_cell.angle_alpha   90.00
_cell.angle_beta   90.00
_cell.angle_gamma   90.00
#
_symmetry.space_group_name_H-M   'P 1'
#
loop_
_entity.id
_entity.type
_entity.pdbx_description
1 polymer ?
#
loop_
_entity_poly.entity_id
_entity_poly.type
_entity_poly.pdbx_seq_one_letter_code
_entity_poly.pdbx_strand_id
1 'polypeptide(L)'
;MDYMLVARSKSADGRSDEPGVVYFLGVPSDEDTPKFRHKMSPRAWCDAVSEQASSGTRNTQTTGDIVFYVHGYNSSQETVLERQRKLQRGLERNGFDGVIVSFDWPSVDYVLNYLEDRHDAKNQH
;
A
#
# COMPACT_ATOMS: atom_id res chain seq x y z
N MET A 1 -2.42 -12.05 -5.09
CA MET A 1 -1.84 -11.42 -3.88
C MET A 1 -2.06 -9.93 -4.00
N ASP A 2 -2.40 -9.26 -2.91
CA ASP A 2 -2.52 -7.80 -2.86
C ASP A 2 -1.36 -7.22 -2.05
N TYR A 3 -0.66 -6.24 -2.59
CA TYR A 3 0.53 -5.68 -1.94
C TYR A 3 0.23 -4.33 -1.29
N MET A 4 0.70 -4.14 -0.06
CA MET A 4 0.51 -2.90 0.69
C MET A 4 1.81 -2.47 1.39
N LEU A 5 2.05 -1.16 1.40
CA LEU A 5 2.96 -0.47 2.31
C LEU A 5 2.14 0.13 3.45
N VAL A 6 2.41 -0.28 4.68
CA VAL A 6 1.65 0.14 5.86
C VAL A 6 2.55 0.94 6.79
N ALA A 7 2.27 2.24 6.94
CA ALA A 7 2.97 3.15 7.85
C ALA A 7 2.28 3.30 9.22
N ARG A 8 1.23 2.50 9.46
CA ARG A 8 0.56 2.40 10.76
C ARG A 8 1.36 1.57 11.77
N SER A 9 1.47 2.09 12.98
CA SER A 9 2.11 1.43 14.12
C SER A 9 1.38 0.13 14.49
N LYS A 10 2.01 -0.69 15.33
CA LYS A 10 1.44 -1.97 15.78
C LYS A 10 0.65 -1.75 17.07
N SER A 11 -0.57 -2.27 17.16
CA SER A 11 -1.33 -2.36 18.42
C SER A 11 -1.37 -3.81 18.92
N ALA A 12 -1.79 -4.02 20.17
CA ALA A 12 -1.94 -5.35 20.76
C ALA A 12 -2.91 -6.24 19.96
N ASP A 13 -3.96 -5.64 19.40
CA ASP A 13 -5.03 -6.31 18.63
C ASP A 13 -4.86 -6.20 17.11
N GLY A 14 -3.76 -5.59 16.62
CA GLY A 14 -3.51 -5.43 15.18
C GLY A 14 -2.65 -4.22 14.82
N ARG A 15 -3.25 -3.24 14.14
CA ARG A 15 -2.61 -1.99 13.73
C ARG A 15 -3.22 -0.82 14.50
N SER A 16 -2.38 0.12 14.92
CA SER A 16 -2.84 1.36 15.52
C SER A 16 -2.95 2.45 14.46
N ASP A 17 -3.59 3.54 14.83
CA ASP A 17 -3.74 4.73 14.01
C ASP A 17 -2.60 5.74 14.17
N GLU A 18 -1.50 5.31 14.79
CA GLU A 18 -0.31 6.14 14.97
C GLU A 18 0.70 5.88 13.85
N PRO A 19 1.54 6.86 13.52
CA PRO A 19 2.72 6.61 12.70
C PRO A 19 3.62 5.53 13.30
N GLY A 20 4.23 4.71 12.45
CA GLY A 20 5.18 3.69 12.87
C GLY A 20 6.14 3.27 11.76
N VAL A 21 6.96 2.26 12.04
CA VAL A 21 7.84 1.67 11.02
C VAL A 21 7.02 1.19 9.83
N VAL A 22 7.55 1.33 8.61
CA VAL A 22 6.86 0.86 7.40
C VAL A 22 6.91 -0.66 7.32
N TYR A 23 5.76 -1.28 7.08
CA TYR A 23 5.63 -2.71 6.87
C TYR A 23 5.22 -3.00 5.44
N PHE A 24 5.85 -4.04 4.87
CA PHE A 24 5.59 -4.55 3.54
C PHE A 24 4.68 -5.77 3.70
N LEU A 25 3.44 -5.68 3.22
CA LEU A 25 2.47 -6.77 3.34
C LEU A 25 2.17 -7.37 1.96
N GLY A 26 2.03 -8.70 1.93
CA GLY A 26 1.39 -9.45 0.85
C GLY A 26 0.14 -10.12 1.40
N VAL A 27 -1.03 -9.56 1.11
CA VAL A 27 -2.32 -10.04 1.60
C VAL A 27 -2.88 -11.07 0.62
N PRO A 28 -3.17 -12.31 1.07
CA PRO A 28 -3.80 -13.32 0.23
C PRO A 28 -5.15 -12.84 -0.33
N SER A 29 -5.47 -13.27 -1.55
CA SER A 29 -6.69 -12.82 -2.25
C SER A 29 -7.99 -13.28 -1.60
N ASP A 30 -7.92 -14.28 -0.72
CA ASP A 30 -9.02 -14.83 0.08
C ASP A 30 -9.14 -14.18 1.47
N GLU A 31 -8.32 -13.18 1.79
CA GLU A 31 -8.42 -12.40 3.03
C GLU A 31 -8.75 -10.93 2.75
N ASP A 32 -9.71 -10.38 3.51
CA ASP A 32 -10.17 -8.99 3.36
C ASP A 32 -9.58 -8.03 4.41
N THR A 33 -8.78 -8.54 5.33
CA THR A 33 -8.18 -7.77 6.42
C THR A 33 -6.67 -7.93 6.41
N PRO A 34 -5.91 -6.84 6.21
CA PRO A 34 -4.46 -6.86 6.37
C PRO A 34 -4.08 -7.21 7.81
N LYS A 35 -3.20 -8.20 7.99
CA LYS A 35 -2.76 -8.68 9.30
C LYS A 35 -1.25 -8.63 9.40
N PHE A 36 -0.73 -8.57 10.62
CA PHE A 36 0.72 -8.59 10.86
C PHE A 36 1.40 -9.84 10.29
N ARG A 37 0.70 -10.99 10.26
CA ARG A 37 1.21 -12.25 9.69
C ARG A 37 1.45 -12.20 8.18
N HIS A 38 0.90 -11.21 7.49
CA HIS A 38 1.13 -10.98 6.05
C HIS A 38 2.43 -10.23 5.76
N LYS A 39 3.21 -9.91 6.81
CA LYS A 39 4.49 -9.22 6.69
C LYS A 39 5.46 -10.02 5.83
N MET A 40 6.04 -9.33 4.86
CA MET A 40 7.16 -9.77 4.04
C MET A 40 8.43 -9.00 4.42
N SER A 41 9.59 -9.52 4.03
CA SER A 41 10.81 -8.72 4.03
C SER A 41 10.75 -7.71 2.87
N PRO A 42 11.41 -6.53 2.98
CA PRO A 42 11.42 -5.55 1.89
C PRO A 42 11.88 -6.14 0.56
N ARG A 43 12.92 -6.98 0.59
CA ARG A 43 13.44 -7.66 -0.61
C ARG A 43 12.41 -8.60 -1.22
N ALA A 44 11.84 -9.52 -0.43
CA ALA A 44 10.87 -10.47 -0.95
C ALA A 44 9.61 -9.78 -1.51
N TRP A 45 9.21 -8.66 -0.89
CA TRP A 45 8.10 -7.86 -1.36
C TRP A 45 8.42 -7.17 -2.69
N CYS A 46 9.59 -6.51 -2.81
CA CYS A 46 10.01 -5.88 -4.06
C CYS A 46 10.12 -6.91 -5.18
N ASP A 47 10.73 -8.06 -4.91
CA ASP A 47 10.87 -9.15 -5.89
C ASP A 47 9.48 -9.62 -6.38
N ALA A 48 8.53 -9.83 -5.46
CA ALA A 48 7.17 -10.28 -5.80
C ALA A 48 6.36 -9.21 -6.56
N VAL A 49 6.49 -7.93 -6.18
CA VAL A 49 5.83 -6.81 -6.89
C VAL A 49 6.41 -6.64 -8.28
N SER A 50 7.74 -6.69 -8.43
CA SER A 50 8.39 -6.59 -9.75
C SER A 50 8.07 -7.78 -10.64
N GLU A 51 8.03 -9.00 -10.10
CA GLU A 51 7.62 -10.19 -10.83
C GLU A 51 6.18 -10.05 -11.35
N GLN A 52 5.25 -9.67 -10.48
CA GLN A 52 3.84 -9.49 -10.89
C GLN A 52 3.64 -8.28 -11.80
N ALA A 53 4.41 -7.21 -11.64
CA ALA A 53 4.36 -6.06 -12.54
C ALA A 53 4.85 -6.41 -13.95
N SER A 54 5.73 -7.42 -14.08
CA SER A 54 6.39 -7.76 -15.36
C SER A 54 5.47 -8.30 -16.45
N SER A 55 4.22 -8.68 -16.11
CA SER A 55 3.15 -8.93 -17.08
C SER A 55 2.62 -7.66 -17.74
N GLY A 56 2.89 -6.48 -17.16
CA GLY A 56 2.46 -5.18 -17.66
C GLY A 56 2.98 -4.83 -19.05
N THR A 57 2.53 -3.69 -19.57
CA THR A 57 2.78 -3.30 -20.96
C THR A 57 4.28 -3.16 -21.20
N ARG A 58 4.87 -4.11 -21.92
CA ARG A 58 6.28 -4.01 -22.29
C ARG A 58 6.46 -2.85 -23.26
N ASN A 59 7.39 -1.96 -22.93
CA ASN A 59 7.91 -0.99 -23.87
C ASN A 59 9.43 -1.14 -23.96
N THR A 60 10.09 -0.29 -24.75
CA THR A 60 11.54 -0.38 -24.97
C THR A 60 12.38 -0.01 -23.75
N GLN A 61 11.76 0.52 -22.70
CA GLN A 61 12.41 1.13 -21.53
C GLN A 61 11.99 0.48 -20.20
N THR A 62 10.81 -0.15 -20.11
CA THR A 62 10.29 -0.78 -18.89
C THR A 62 9.70 -2.16 -19.16
N THR A 63 9.89 -3.05 -18.19
CA THR A 63 9.28 -4.37 -18.14
C THR A 63 8.22 -4.38 -17.04
N GLY A 64 7.07 -3.77 -17.32
CA GLY A 64 5.93 -3.77 -16.40
C GLY A 64 5.49 -2.40 -15.90
N ASP A 65 4.32 -2.40 -15.26
CA ASP A 65 3.66 -1.20 -14.73
C ASP A 65 3.30 -1.41 -13.25
N ILE A 66 3.60 -0.40 -12.42
CA ILE A 66 3.21 -0.36 -11.01
C ILE A 66 2.42 0.92 -10.77
N VAL A 67 1.23 0.81 -10.19
CA VAL A 67 0.42 1.94 -9.75
C VAL A 67 0.40 1.97 -8.22
N PHE A 68 0.75 3.12 -7.65
CA PHE A 68 0.59 3.37 -6.22
C PHE A 68 -0.76 4.03 -5.94
N TYR A 69 -1.61 3.34 -5.19
CA TYR A 69 -2.84 3.88 -4.65
C TYR A 69 -2.58 4.49 -3.26
N VAL A 70 -2.67 5.81 -3.16
CA VAL A 70 -2.60 6.55 -1.89
C VAL A 70 -4.02 6.99 -1.51
N HIS A 71 -4.50 6.55 -0.35
CA HIS A 71 -5.85 6.87 0.10
C HIS A 71 -5.91 8.24 0.82
N GLY A 72 -7.11 8.81 0.91
CA GLY A 72 -7.39 10.03 1.68
C GLY A 72 -7.67 9.77 3.16
N TYR A 73 -8.19 10.79 3.84
CA TYR A 73 -8.54 10.74 5.27
C TYR A 73 -9.57 9.65 5.62
N ASN A 74 -9.62 9.30 6.91
CA ASN A 74 -10.65 8.47 7.54
C ASN A 74 -10.92 7.16 6.80
N SER A 75 -9.84 6.45 6.43
CA SER A 75 -9.92 5.14 5.78
C SER A 75 -9.36 4.05 6.69
N SER A 76 -10.12 2.97 6.89
CA SER A 76 -9.64 1.74 7.54
C SER A 76 -8.79 0.91 6.57
N GLN A 77 -7.98 -0.02 7.08
CA GLN A 77 -7.13 -0.87 6.24
C GLN A 77 -7.94 -1.79 5.31
N GLU A 78 -9.09 -2.30 5.77
CA GLU A 78 -10.02 -3.08 4.97
C GLU A 78 -10.59 -2.25 3.82
N THR A 79 -10.96 -0.98 4.10
CA THR A 79 -11.46 -0.06 3.08
C THR A 79 -10.38 0.24 2.03
N VAL A 80 -9.12 0.40 2.45
CA VAL A 80 -7.99 0.61 1.53
C VAL A 80 -7.80 -0.62 0.63
N LEU A 81 -7.81 -1.83 1.20
CA LEU A 81 -7.67 -3.07 0.44
C LEU A 81 -8.85 -3.29 -0.53
N GLU A 82 -10.08 -3.04 -0.09
CA GLU A 82 -11.27 -3.13 -0.94
C GLU A 82 -11.15 -2.18 -2.16
N ARG A 83 -10.72 -0.94 -1.91
CA ARG A 83 -10.54 0.07 -2.96
C ARG A 83 -9.40 -0.29 -3.91
N GLN A 84 -8.28 -0.80 -3.41
CA GLN A 84 -7.20 -1.35 -4.25
C GLN A 84 -7.74 -2.40 -5.23
N ARG A 85 -8.47 -3.39 -4.72
CA ARG A 85 -9.06 -4.45 -5.55
C ARG A 85 -10.07 -3.92 -6.55
N LYS A 86 -10.88 -2.92 -6.16
CA LYS A 86 -11.82 -2.25 -7.07
C LYS A 86 -11.10 -1.48 -8.18
N LEU A 87 -10.00 -0.80 -7.85
CA LEU A 87 -9.14 -0.13 -8.83
C LEU A 87 -8.48 -1.13 -9.77
N GLN A 88 -7.92 -2.23 -9.26
CA GLN A 88 -7.29 -3.29 -10.05
C GLN A 88 -8.26 -3.83 -11.10
N ARG A 89 -9.43 -4.29 -10.67
CA ARG A 89 -10.49 -4.76 -11.59
C ARG A 89 -10.93 -3.68 -12.57
N GLY A 90 -10.94 -2.42 -12.16
CA GLY A 90 -11.31 -1.29 -13.01
C GLY A 90 -10.31 -1.03 -14.12
N LEU A 91 -9.03 -1.01 -13.78
CA LEU A 91 -7.95 -0.80 -14.74
C LEU A 91 -7.76 -2.01 -15.65
N GLU A 92 -7.86 -3.24 -15.13
CA GLU A 92 -7.80 -4.47 -15.93
C GLU A 92 -8.87 -4.51 -17.03
N ARG A 93 -10.10 -4.06 -16.72
CA ARG A 93 -11.17 -3.93 -17.74
C ARG A 93 -10.83 -2.93 -18.86
N ASN A 94 -9.83 -2.07 -18.66
CA ASN A 94 -9.35 -1.11 -19.65
C ASN A 94 -7.96 -1.49 -20.20
N GLY A 95 -7.52 -2.74 -20.01
CA GLY A 95 -6.28 -3.27 -20.59
C GLY A 95 -5.02 -3.04 -19.75
N PHE A 96 -5.14 -2.61 -18.49
CA PHE A 96 -4.00 -2.56 -17.58
C PHE A 96 -3.62 -3.98 -17.13
N ASP A 97 -2.35 -4.35 -17.30
CA ASP A 97 -1.80 -5.66 -16.94
C ASP A 97 -0.66 -5.56 -15.90
N GLY A 98 -0.62 -4.44 -15.18
CA GLY A 98 0.35 -4.20 -14.11
C GLY A 98 -0.18 -4.56 -12.73
N VAL A 99 0.54 -4.11 -11.71
CA VAL A 99 0.16 -4.31 -10.30
C VAL A 99 -0.21 -2.99 -9.63
N ILE A 100 -1.27 -2.99 -8.85
CA ILE A 100 -1.58 -1.88 -7.93
C ILE A 100 -1.07 -2.23 -6.53
N VAL A 101 -0.36 -1.28 -5.92
CA VAL A 101 0.08 -1.31 -4.53
C VAL A 101 -0.63 -0.22 -3.74
N SER A 102 -1.15 -0.52 -2.55
CA SER A 102 -1.64 0.53 -1.64
C SER A 102 -0.54 1.07 -0.74
N PHE A 103 -0.56 2.39 -0.50
CA PHE A 103 0.11 3.01 0.63
C PHE A 103 -0.93 3.38 1.69
N ASP A 104 -0.90 2.65 2.80
CA ASP A 104 -1.73 2.86 3.97
C ASP A 104 -0.98 3.69 5.01
N TRP A 105 -1.47 4.92 5.22
CA TRP A 105 -0.93 5.88 6.18
C TRP A 105 -1.95 6.13 7.29
N PRO A 106 -1.51 6.46 8.52
CA PRO A 106 -2.41 6.78 9.62
C PRO A 106 -3.24 8.03 9.30
N SER A 107 -4.49 7.83 8.88
CA SER A 107 -5.32 8.90 8.31
C SER A 107 -6.57 9.26 9.12
N VAL A 108 -6.69 8.77 10.37
CA VAL A 108 -7.76 9.17 11.29
C VAL A 108 -7.48 10.53 11.94
N ASP A 109 -8.56 11.18 12.40
CA ASP A 109 -8.79 12.59 12.81
C ASP A 109 -7.77 13.34 13.71
N TYR A 110 -6.51 12.91 13.88
CA TYR A 110 -5.50 13.76 14.53
C TYR A 110 -4.90 14.76 13.53
N VAL A 111 -5.56 15.92 13.44
CA VAL A 111 -5.06 17.17 12.80
C VAL A 111 -3.63 17.54 13.27
N LEU A 112 -3.24 17.08 14.46
CA LEU A 112 -1.91 17.32 15.06
C LEU A 112 -0.77 16.56 14.36
N ASN A 113 -0.96 15.30 13.93
CA ASN A 113 0.10 14.53 13.27
C ASN A 113 0.39 15.08 11.85
N TYR A 114 -0.60 15.66 11.18
CA TYR A 114 -0.41 16.35 9.89
C TYR A 114 0.42 17.65 10.03
N LEU A 115 0.38 18.31 11.19
CA LEU A 115 1.18 19.50 11.45
C LEU A 115 2.64 19.16 11.77
N GLU A 116 2.89 18.10 12.54
CA GLU A 116 4.24 17.60 12.80
C GLU A 116 4.91 17.06 11.52
N ASP A 117 4.21 16.23 10.73
CA ASP A 117 4.75 15.74 9.44
C ASP A 117 5.07 16.87 8.46
N ARG A 118 4.25 17.93 8.42
CA ARG A 118 4.51 19.11 7.56
C ARG A 118 5.69 19.95 8.05
N HIS A 119 5.98 19.94 9.35
CA HIS A 119 7.13 20.66 9.91
C HIS A 119 8.43 19.89 9.64
N ASP A 120 8.43 18.57 9.81
CA ASP A 120 9.61 17.74 9.55
C ASP A 120 9.95 17.61 8.07
N ALA A 121 8.94 17.59 7.18
CA ALA A 121 9.15 17.61 5.72
C ALA A 121 9.88 18.87 5.22
N LYS A 122 9.85 19.98 5.97
CA LYS A 122 10.55 21.22 5.61
C LYS A 122 12.01 21.27 6.08
N ASN A 123 12.41 20.39 6.98
CA ASN A 123 13.74 20.41 7.62
C ASN A 123 14.70 19.33 7.07
N GLN A 124 14.33 18.61 6.01
CA GLN A 124 15.19 17.62 5.35
C GLN A 124 16.01 18.20 4.18
N HIS A 125 16.72 19.30 4.41
CA HIS A 125 17.71 19.87 3.48
C HIS A 125 19.11 19.87 4.07
#